data_AF-A0A2S4UTL9-F1
#
_entry.id   AF-A0A2S4UTL9-F1
#
_cell.length_a   1.000
_cell.length_b   1.000
_cell.length_c   1.000
_cell.angle_alpha   90.00
_cell.angle_beta   90.00
_cell.angle_gamma   90.00
#
_symmetry.space_group_name_H-M   'P 1'
#
loop_
_entity.id
_entity.type
_entity.pdbx_description
1 polymer ?
#
loop_
_entity_poly.entity_id
_entity_poly.type
_entity_poly.pdbx_seq_one_letter_code
_entity_poly.pdbx_strand_id
1 'polypeptide(L)'
;MVRRSRSTSSDRARKATRRNSPESGPSGSRPEEHTYVRIDDATIIEGFRRLNDFSSQMHHVFRTTRPIEDEHSPDVINTRNGLLAQLQNRLLPALNEGVRNLLGSSAAEGGFIPQHQLRTIQQIISRLDVTMRQIHNSVIGIWPSRQVPIADEQDTHYGLVKTYRCRALVKKVVVDLSNCFVQLMAGYEDYLTKLSRSRTGNVPAPEGIRLVNSAHEYIVSRTSKASKIITGKLIPYITRSDQDILQDGWKLRADEINNLLLTAFEKMNVRMTMEEQRQAIIRELRADRRSRERPEASYTPYRYEADGPEAVISDGESVPSDIDLGDREPRYNPLATPDLKVMDSIVTLGKLLRILLVRLTSMRGNAPFRLGEMSSADVISLRRVCEQIYFEIHDSLDQVCRMRPITDLTIATLAKDLRDSSRRLVTHINPLIAMLEVHLVHHSAFDPPPSIAESNFSGWRASMHSAISNSIDVINQVENAFECPHGQVRSLDINYGTRARAVFPNVIPCDTRVMQSPLHHWHRFATQLVIRTSCRRAHKP
;
A
#
# COMPACT_ATOMS: atom_id res chain seq x y z
N MET A 1 57.81 48.98 -30.75
CA MET A 1 57.34 48.66 -32.13
C MET A 1 58.28 47.63 -32.75
N VAL A 2 57.78 46.83 -33.70
CA VAL A 2 58.52 45.86 -34.55
C VAL A 2 59.06 44.59 -33.85
N ARG A 3 59.19 43.53 -34.65
CA ARG A 3 59.24 42.10 -34.34
C ARG A 3 60.59 41.46 -34.74
N ARG A 4 60.91 40.34 -34.08
CA ARG A 4 61.57 39.11 -34.60
C ARG A 4 63.09 39.03 -34.84
N SER A 5 63.57 37.80 -34.63
CA SER A 5 64.79 37.15 -35.16
C SER A 5 66.04 37.33 -34.28
N ARG A 6 66.96 36.35 -34.15
CA ARG A 6 67.02 34.97 -34.71
C ARG A 6 67.95 34.09 -33.84
N SER A 7 67.82 32.77 -34.00
CA SER A 7 68.72 31.75 -33.45
C SER A 7 70.05 31.64 -34.21
N THR A 8 71.12 31.18 -33.54
CA THR A 8 72.28 30.52 -34.17
C THR A 8 72.93 29.48 -33.24
N SER A 9 73.67 28.57 -33.89
CA SER A 9 74.85 27.80 -33.41
C SER A 9 74.61 26.30 -33.19
N SER A 10 75.47 25.37 -33.64
CA SER A 10 76.48 25.35 -34.73
C SER A 10 76.95 23.90 -34.97
N ASP A 11 77.73 23.68 -36.04
CA ASP A 11 78.66 22.56 -36.32
C ASP A 11 78.07 21.15 -36.58
N ARG A 12 78.35 20.46 -37.69
CA ARG A 12 79.59 20.15 -38.47
C ARG A 12 80.43 18.99 -37.90
N ALA A 13 80.41 17.86 -38.62
CA ALA A 13 81.54 16.99 -39.02
C ALA A 13 81.00 15.58 -39.37
N ARG A 14 81.57 14.72 -40.24
CA ARG A 14 82.40 14.78 -41.46
C ARG A 14 82.81 13.31 -41.71
N LYS A 15 82.67 12.80 -42.96
CA LYS A 15 83.37 11.62 -43.56
C LYS A 15 83.09 10.23 -42.91
N ALA A 16 82.56 9.24 -43.65
CA ALA A 16 83.24 8.31 -44.60
C ALA A 16 84.14 7.26 -43.89
N THR A 17 84.18 5.95 -44.22
CA THR A 17 84.01 5.29 -45.54
C THR A 17 83.77 3.75 -45.39
N ARG A 18 83.27 3.11 -46.46
CA ARG A 18 83.55 1.72 -46.92
C ARG A 18 82.73 0.51 -46.39
N ARG A 19 82.09 -0.15 -47.37
CA ARG A 19 81.63 -1.56 -47.53
C ARG A 19 81.90 -2.57 -46.39
N ASN A 20 80.87 -3.38 -46.09
CA ASN A 20 80.83 -4.82 -46.43
C ASN A 20 79.36 -5.32 -46.43
N SER A 21 79.05 -6.27 -47.32
CA SER A 21 77.85 -7.14 -47.24
C SER A 21 78.34 -8.56 -46.93
N PRO A 22 77.55 -9.42 -46.25
CA PRO A 22 76.67 -10.30 -47.03
C PRO A 22 75.32 -10.68 -46.36
N GLU A 23 74.43 -11.22 -47.20
CA GLU A 23 73.51 -12.36 -46.97
C GLU A 23 72.52 -12.44 -45.77
N SER A 24 71.23 -12.43 -46.16
CA SER A 24 70.10 -13.26 -45.67
C SER A 24 69.93 -13.55 -44.17
N GLY A 25 68.89 -12.93 -43.59
CA GLY A 25 68.17 -13.37 -42.38
C GLY A 25 66.65 -13.17 -42.57
N PRO A 26 65.77 -13.90 -41.85
CA PRO A 26 64.39 -14.12 -42.28
C PRO A 26 63.48 -12.89 -42.14
N SER A 27 62.44 -12.88 -42.99
CA SER A 27 61.38 -11.87 -43.00
C SER A 27 60.74 -11.75 -41.62
N GLY A 28 60.89 -10.59 -40.98
CA GLY A 28 60.23 -10.29 -39.71
C GLY A 28 58.72 -10.19 -39.94
N SER A 29 57.98 -11.19 -39.46
CA SER A 29 56.53 -11.21 -39.48
C SER A 29 55.98 -9.89 -38.92
N ARG A 30 55.30 -9.13 -39.79
CA ARG A 30 54.53 -7.95 -39.42
C ARG A 30 53.63 -8.32 -38.23
N PRO A 31 53.68 -7.61 -37.08
CA PRO A 31 52.74 -7.86 -36.00
C PRO A 31 51.33 -7.71 -36.57
N GLU A 32 50.48 -8.71 -36.36
CA GLU A 32 49.07 -8.57 -36.71
C GLU A 32 48.54 -7.35 -35.97
N GLU A 33 48.02 -6.38 -36.71
CA GLU A 33 47.26 -5.27 -36.14
C GLU A 33 46.00 -5.89 -35.55
N HIS A 34 46.08 -6.30 -34.27
CA HIS A 34 44.91 -6.71 -33.50
C HIS A 34 43.95 -5.53 -33.48
N THR A 35 42.95 -5.58 -34.37
CA THR A 35 41.91 -4.58 -34.49
C THR A 35 41.06 -4.63 -33.24
N TYR A 36 41.51 -3.94 -32.18
CA TYR A 36 40.80 -3.85 -30.91
C TYR A 36 39.48 -3.15 -31.15
N VAL A 37 38.43 -3.95 -31.40
CA VAL A 37 37.05 -3.45 -31.52
C VAL A 37 36.71 -2.68 -30.25
N ARG A 38 36.62 -1.36 -30.42
CA ARG A 38 36.25 -0.41 -29.38
C ARG A 38 34.73 -0.46 -29.26
N ILE A 39 34.23 -0.92 -28.11
CA ILE A 39 32.79 -0.85 -27.83
C ILE A 39 32.49 0.61 -27.52
N ASP A 40 31.49 1.15 -28.21
CA ASP A 40 30.90 2.45 -27.94
C ASP A 40 29.95 2.36 -26.74
N ASP A 41 30.04 3.35 -25.84
CA ASP A 41 29.11 3.53 -24.71
C ASP A 41 27.65 3.51 -25.21
N ALA A 42 27.38 4.05 -26.40
CA ALA A 42 26.05 4.05 -27.02
C ALA A 42 25.49 2.63 -27.27
N THR A 43 26.34 1.65 -27.60
CA THR A 43 25.91 0.25 -27.81
C THR A 43 25.46 -0.40 -26.49
N ILE A 44 26.11 -0.04 -25.39
CA ILE A 44 25.80 -0.55 -24.04
C ILE A 44 24.52 0.11 -23.50
N ILE A 45 24.41 1.44 -23.66
CA ILE A 45 23.22 2.24 -23.36
C ILE A 45 21.98 1.68 -24.08
N GLU A 46 22.10 1.39 -25.38
CA GLU A 46 21.03 0.78 -26.18
C GLU A 46 20.72 -0.67 -25.76
N GLY A 47 21.67 -1.39 -25.19
CA GLY A 47 21.44 -2.69 -24.56
C GLY A 47 20.55 -2.60 -23.32
N PHE A 48 20.78 -1.60 -22.46
CA PHE A 48 19.92 -1.34 -21.31
C PHE A 48 18.51 -0.89 -21.70
N ARG A 49 18.39 -0.05 -22.73
CA ARG A 49 17.09 0.39 -23.27
C ARG A 49 16.24 -0.78 -23.75
N ARG A 50 16.81 -1.69 -24.54
CA ARG A 50 16.12 -2.91 -25.00
C ARG A 50 15.67 -3.81 -23.84
N LEU A 51 16.48 -3.95 -22.79
CA LEU A 51 16.09 -4.68 -21.57
C LEU A 51 14.96 -3.99 -20.80
N ASN A 52 14.98 -2.65 -20.73
CA ASN A 52 13.93 -1.84 -20.10
C ASN A 52 12.58 -2.00 -20.82
N ASP A 53 12.59 -1.92 -22.15
CA ASP A 53 11.41 -2.07 -22.99
C ASP A 53 10.83 -3.49 -22.88
N PHE A 54 11.68 -4.52 -22.92
CA PHE A 54 11.27 -5.91 -22.72
C PHE A 54 10.67 -6.14 -21.32
N SER A 55 11.29 -5.57 -20.28
CA SER A 55 10.80 -5.69 -18.90
C SER A 55 9.41 -5.08 -18.73
N SER A 56 9.17 -3.91 -19.33
CA SER A 56 7.86 -3.25 -19.38
C SER A 56 6.79 -4.09 -20.08
N GLN A 57 7.21 -4.88 -21.08
CA GLN A 57 6.34 -5.75 -21.88
C GLN A 57 6.01 -7.11 -21.24
N MET A 58 6.66 -7.49 -20.13
CA MET A 58 6.42 -8.80 -19.49
C MET A 58 4.95 -9.07 -19.11
N HIS A 59 4.14 -8.03 -18.93
CA HIS A 59 2.70 -8.15 -18.66
C HIS A 59 1.87 -8.77 -19.81
N HIS A 60 2.43 -8.95 -21.00
CA HIS A 60 1.74 -9.61 -22.12
C HIS A 60 1.37 -11.08 -21.84
N VAL A 61 2.03 -11.75 -20.88
CA VAL A 61 1.71 -13.13 -20.45
C VAL A 61 0.23 -13.30 -20.12
N PHE A 62 -0.39 -12.31 -19.46
CA PHE A 62 -1.80 -12.35 -19.07
C PHE A 62 -2.79 -12.29 -20.24
N ARG A 63 -2.32 -12.08 -21.48
CA ARG A 63 -3.11 -12.08 -22.71
C ARG A 63 -3.01 -13.39 -23.49
N THR A 64 -2.16 -14.33 -23.06
CA THR A 64 -1.99 -15.62 -23.75
C THR A 64 -3.26 -16.47 -23.70
N THR A 65 -3.51 -17.19 -24.79
CA THR A 65 -4.66 -18.08 -24.98
C THR A 65 -4.18 -19.42 -25.52
N ARG A 66 -4.72 -20.52 -24.99
CA ARG A 66 -4.43 -21.90 -25.41
C ARG A 66 -5.74 -22.70 -25.48
N PRO A 67 -5.78 -23.81 -26.25
CA PRO A 67 -6.83 -24.81 -26.14
C PRO A 67 -7.00 -25.29 -24.68
N ILE A 68 -8.21 -25.70 -24.30
CA ILE A 68 -8.50 -26.25 -22.96
C ILE A 68 -8.08 -27.72 -22.88
N GLU A 69 -8.11 -28.43 -24.00
CA GLU A 69 -8.30 -29.88 -24.09
C GLU A 69 -7.21 -30.71 -23.37
N ASP A 70 -6.02 -30.12 -23.12
CA ASP A 70 -4.90 -30.76 -22.42
C ASP A 70 -4.54 -30.12 -21.06
N GLU A 71 -5.28 -29.12 -20.57
CA GLU A 71 -4.89 -28.30 -19.39
C GLU A 71 -4.77 -29.09 -18.07
N HIS A 72 -5.45 -30.23 -17.97
CA HIS A 72 -5.39 -31.18 -16.85
C HIS A 72 -4.60 -32.46 -17.18
N SER A 73 -3.98 -32.54 -18.36
CA SER A 73 -3.19 -33.71 -18.75
C SER A 73 -1.96 -33.87 -17.83
N PRO A 74 -1.54 -35.13 -17.53
CA PRO A 74 -0.32 -35.37 -16.77
C PRO A 74 0.91 -34.71 -17.39
N ASP A 75 1.00 -34.64 -18.71
CA ASP A 75 2.13 -34.04 -19.42
C ASP A 75 2.19 -32.51 -19.25
N VAL A 76 1.05 -31.82 -19.26
CA VAL A 76 1.00 -30.38 -18.96
C VAL A 76 1.34 -30.12 -17.48
N ILE A 77 0.82 -30.93 -16.56
CA ILE A 77 1.13 -30.87 -15.12
C ILE A 77 2.64 -31.08 -14.88
N ASN A 78 3.23 -32.11 -15.48
CA ASN A 78 4.66 -32.41 -15.39
C ASN A 78 5.52 -31.30 -16.01
N THR A 79 5.14 -30.79 -17.18
CA THR A 79 5.80 -29.67 -17.85
C THR A 79 5.79 -28.41 -16.96
N ARG A 80 4.65 -28.09 -16.34
CA ARG A 80 4.53 -26.96 -15.41
C ARG A 80 5.45 -27.14 -14.20
N ASN A 81 5.46 -28.31 -13.57
CA ASN A 81 6.36 -28.61 -12.45
C ASN A 81 7.84 -28.46 -12.86
N GLY A 82 8.23 -28.94 -14.04
CA GLY A 82 9.56 -28.75 -14.61
C GLY A 82 9.93 -27.27 -14.80
N LEU A 83 9.00 -26.46 -15.31
CA LEU A 83 9.20 -25.01 -15.48
C LEU A 83 9.29 -24.25 -14.15
N LEU A 84 8.51 -24.66 -13.13
CA LEU A 84 8.61 -24.12 -11.77
C LEU A 84 9.99 -24.38 -11.16
N ALA A 85 10.46 -25.63 -11.25
CA ALA A 85 11.79 -26.02 -10.78
C ALA A 85 12.91 -25.27 -11.54
N GLN A 86 12.76 -25.06 -12.85
CA GLN A 86 13.71 -24.26 -13.64
C GLN A 86 13.72 -22.79 -13.22
N LEU A 87 12.55 -22.17 -12.97
CA LEU A 87 12.48 -20.80 -12.45
C LEU A 87 13.19 -20.68 -11.10
N GLN A 88 12.88 -21.58 -10.16
CA GLN A 88 13.40 -21.55 -8.80
C GLN A 88 14.91 -21.80 -8.72
N ASN A 89 15.38 -22.87 -9.36
CA ASN A 89 16.71 -23.42 -9.11
C ASN A 89 17.76 -22.96 -10.13
N ARG A 90 17.35 -22.37 -11.26
CA ARG A 90 18.26 -21.96 -12.34
C ARG A 90 18.05 -20.52 -12.80
N LEU A 91 16.84 -20.17 -13.27
CA LEU A 91 16.64 -18.92 -13.99
C LEU A 91 16.65 -17.69 -13.08
N LEU A 92 15.93 -17.71 -11.94
CA LEU A 92 15.97 -16.62 -10.96
C LEU A 92 17.35 -16.49 -10.28
N PRO A 93 18.04 -17.57 -9.86
CA PRO A 93 19.42 -17.50 -9.40
C PRO A 93 20.38 -16.86 -10.43
N ALA A 94 20.35 -17.31 -11.69
CA ALA A 94 21.20 -16.77 -12.76
C ALA A 94 20.90 -15.28 -13.05
N LEU A 95 19.63 -14.87 -12.98
CA LEU A 95 19.23 -13.48 -13.13
C LEU A 95 19.82 -12.61 -11.99
N ASN A 96 19.73 -13.08 -10.74
CA ASN A 96 20.31 -12.40 -9.59
C ASN A 96 21.84 -12.34 -9.65
N GLU A 97 22.50 -13.40 -10.11
CA GLU A 97 23.95 -13.39 -10.35
C GLU A 97 24.34 -12.36 -11.41
N GLY A 98 23.64 -12.34 -12.55
CA GLY A 98 23.84 -11.34 -13.60
C GLY A 98 23.68 -9.90 -13.10
N VAL A 99 22.66 -9.62 -12.29
CA VAL A 99 22.43 -8.31 -11.65
C VAL A 99 23.58 -7.94 -10.70
N ARG A 100 24.08 -8.87 -9.89
CA ARG A 100 25.23 -8.63 -8.99
C ARG A 100 26.53 -8.40 -9.75
N ASN A 101 26.79 -9.20 -10.79
CA ASN A 101 27.97 -9.10 -11.64
C ASN A 101 27.96 -7.77 -12.42
N LEU A 102 26.78 -7.28 -12.81
CA LEU A 102 26.61 -5.98 -13.45
C LEU A 102 27.08 -4.83 -12.56
N LEU A 103 26.68 -4.85 -11.27
CA LEU A 103 27.14 -3.84 -10.31
C LEU A 103 28.65 -3.92 -10.08
N GLY A 104 29.19 -5.12 -9.88
CA GLY A 104 30.65 -5.33 -9.72
C GLY A 104 31.45 -4.85 -10.93
N SER A 105 30.90 -4.98 -12.14
CA SER A 105 31.55 -4.54 -13.40
C SER A 105 31.36 -3.05 -13.70
N SER A 106 30.54 -2.33 -12.93
CA SER A 106 30.20 -0.91 -13.14
C SER A 106 30.86 0.04 -12.13
N ALA A 107 31.86 -0.44 -11.40
CA ALA A 107 32.68 0.39 -10.51
C ALA A 107 33.70 1.18 -11.34
N ALA A 108 33.49 2.50 -11.47
CA ALA A 108 34.40 3.37 -12.20
C ALA A 108 35.65 3.73 -11.38
N GLU A 109 36.79 3.13 -11.71
CA GLU A 109 38.09 3.50 -11.15
C GLU A 109 38.52 4.88 -11.68
N GLY A 110 38.74 5.85 -10.79
CA GLY A 110 39.15 7.21 -11.16
C GLY A 110 38.16 7.97 -12.05
N GLY A 111 36.87 7.61 -12.04
CA GLY A 111 35.87 8.19 -12.93
C GLY A 111 35.87 7.63 -14.36
N PHE A 112 36.61 6.55 -14.60
CA PHE A 112 36.64 5.84 -15.89
C PHE A 112 36.23 4.37 -15.71
N ILE A 113 35.64 3.78 -16.76
CA ILE A 113 35.36 2.34 -16.83
C ILE A 113 36.24 1.80 -17.96
N PRO A 114 37.29 1.01 -17.65
CA PRO A 114 38.16 0.40 -18.64
C PRO A 114 37.42 -0.34 -19.76
N GLN A 115 38.00 -0.36 -20.96
CA GLN A 115 37.39 -1.02 -22.13
C GLN A 115 37.09 -2.51 -21.89
N HIS A 116 37.87 -3.20 -21.04
CA HIS A 116 37.62 -4.58 -20.65
C HIS A 116 36.37 -4.70 -19.77
N GLN A 117 36.12 -3.76 -18.85
CA GLN A 117 34.88 -3.72 -18.07
C GLN A 117 33.67 -3.39 -18.96
N LEU A 118 33.81 -2.50 -19.96
CA LEU A 118 32.76 -2.26 -20.97
C LEU A 118 32.41 -3.53 -21.76
N ARG A 119 33.42 -4.35 -22.12
CA ARG A 119 33.20 -5.70 -22.71
C ARG A 119 32.43 -6.61 -21.75
N THR A 120 32.82 -6.65 -20.48
CA THR A 120 32.14 -7.45 -19.44
C THR A 120 30.69 -7.00 -19.24
N ILE A 121 30.42 -5.70 -19.16
CA ILE A 121 29.06 -5.13 -19.06
C ILE A 121 28.22 -5.56 -20.26
N GLN A 122 28.73 -5.42 -21.49
CA GLN A 122 28.00 -5.83 -22.70
C GLN A 122 27.65 -7.33 -22.67
N GLN A 123 28.60 -8.19 -22.27
CA GLN A 123 28.36 -9.63 -22.13
C GLN A 123 27.32 -9.95 -21.05
N ILE A 124 27.34 -9.23 -19.92
CA ILE A 124 26.34 -9.40 -18.85
C ILE A 124 24.95 -8.98 -19.34
N ILE A 125 24.82 -7.84 -20.03
CA ILE A 125 23.56 -7.40 -20.64
C ILE A 125 23.01 -8.47 -21.59
N SER A 126 23.85 -9.02 -22.47
CA SER A 126 23.44 -10.09 -23.39
C SER A 126 22.96 -11.36 -22.66
N ARG A 127 23.62 -11.75 -21.56
CA ARG A 127 23.18 -12.87 -20.72
C ARG A 127 21.87 -12.57 -20.00
N LEU A 128 21.71 -11.34 -19.47
CA LEU A 128 20.47 -10.89 -18.82
C LEU A 128 19.29 -10.91 -19.78
N ASP A 129 19.46 -10.50 -21.04
CA ASP A 129 18.40 -10.55 -22.06
C ASP A 129 17.94 -11.99 -22.34
N VAL A 130 18.90 -12.91 -22.54
CA VAL A 130 18.59 -14.34 -22.72
C VAL A 130 17.88 -14.91 -21.48
N THR A 131 18.36 -14.63 -20.28
CA THR A 131 17.74 -15.12 -19.04
C THR A 131 16.34 -14.54 -18.83
N MET A 132 16.12 -13.25 -19.09
CA MET A 132 14.81 -12.61 -18.98
C MET A 132 13.81 -13.17 -20.01
N ARG A 133 14.25 -13.47 -21.23
CA ARG A 133 13.42 -14.17 -22.25
C ARG A 133 13.10 -15.60 -21.84
N GLN A 134 14.06 -16.34 -21.28
CA GLN A 134 13.81 -17.69 -20.75
C GLN A 134 12.80 -17.65 -19.60
N ILE A 135 12.93 -16.72 -18.66
CA ILE A 135 11.94 -16.51 -17.58
C ILE A 135 10.56 -16.19 -18.17
N HIS A 136 10.49 -15.28 -19.15
CA HIS A 136 9.24 -14.91 -19.81
C HIS A 136 8.56 -16.12 -20.47
N ASN A 137 9.31 -16.94 -21.20
CA ASN A 137 8.80 -18.16 -21.83
C ASN A 137 8.37 -19.20 -20.79
N SER A 138 9.10 -19.35 -19.68
CA SER A 138 8.71 -20.23 -18.57
C SER A 138 7.41 -19.77 -17.91
N VAL A 139 7.23 -18.48 -17.62
CA VAL A 139 5.97 -17.98 -17.03
C VAL A 139 4.80 -18.02 -18.01
N ILE A 140 5.05 -17.90 -19.33
CA ILE A 140 4.06 -18.23 -20.36
C ILE A 140 3.67 -19.71 -20.25
N GLY A 141 4.64 -20.63 -20.19
CA GLY A 141 4.39 -22.06 -20.03
C GLY A 141 3.53 -22.38 -18.81
N ILE A 142 3.88 -21.82 -17.65
CA ILE A 142 3.18 -22.02 -16.38
C ILE A 142 1.77 -21.43 -16.36
N TRP A 143 1.52 -20.31 -17.04
CA TRP A 143 0.21 -19.65 -17.03
C TRP A 143 -0.91 -20.58 -17.54
N PRO A 144 -1.98 -20.83 -16.75
CA PRO A 144 -3.13 -21.59 -17.21
C PRO A 144 -3.91 -20.85 -18.29
N SER A 145 -4.41 -21.56 -19.30
CA SER A 145 -5.23 -20.96 -20.36
C SER A 145 -6.30 -20.07 -19.76
N ARG A 146 -6.53 -18.92 -20.39
CA ARG A 146 -7.58 -17.97 -19.99
C ARG A 146 -8.98 -18.58 -19.99
N GLN A 147 -9.17 -19.70 -20.69
CA GLN A 147 -10.44 -20.42 -20.78
C GLN A 147 -10.69 -21.33 -19.56
N VAL A 148 -9.64 -21.79 -18.86
CA VAL A 148 -9.78 -22.51 -17.58
C VAL A 148 -10.30 -21.53 -16.50
N PRO A 149 -11.38 -21.85 -15.77
CA PRO A 149 -11.89 -21.03 -14.66
C PRO A 149 -10.80 -20.68 -13.63
N ILE A 150 -10.92 -19.57 -12.92
CA ILE A 150 -10.01 -19.29 -11.78
C ILE A 150 -10.39 -20.11 -10.55
N ALA A 151 -11.70 -20.32 -10.39
CA ALA A 151 -12.26 -21.32 -9.50
C ALA A 151 -12.32 -22.65 -10.25
N ASP A 152 -11.19 -23.35 -10.25
CA ASP A 152 -11.06 -24.71 -10.76
C ASP A 152 -11.33 -25.68 -9.59
N GLU A 153 -12.29 -26.59 -9.76
CA GLU A 153 -12.75 -27.52 -8.72
C GLU A 153 -11.98 -28.85 -8.75
N GLN A 154 -11.27 -29.14 -9.85
CA GLN A 154 -10.66 -30.45 -10.10
C GLN A 154 -9.18 -30.53 -9.70
N ASP A 155 -8.56 -29.40 -9.35
CA ASP A 155 -7.11 -29.29 -9.16
C ASP A 155 -6.62 -29.50 -7.71
N THR A 156 -7.48 -29.93 -6.78
CA THR A 156 -7.17 -30.14 -5.35
C THR A 156 -5.84 -30.85 -5.10
N HIS A 157 -5.53 -31.87 -5.90
CA HIS A 157 -4.32 -32.70 -5.76
C HIS A 157 -3.14 -32.28 -6.67
N TYR A 158 -3.27 -31.21 -7.47
CA TYR A 158 -2.22 -30.78 -8.42
C TYR A 158 -1.06 -30.01 -7.75
N GLY A 159 -0.99 -30.00 -6.41
CA GLY A 159 0.18 -29.55 -5.66
C GLY A 159 0.60 -28.11 -5.98
N LEU A 160 1.80 -27.92 -6.55
CA LEU A 160 2.34 -26.61 -6.91
C LEU A 160 1.67 -26.00 -8.16
N VAL A 161 1.07 -26.82 -9.03
CA VAL A 161 0.58 -26.40 -10.36
C VAL A 161 -0.93 -26.23 -10.43
N LYS A 162 -1.60 -26.08 -9.27
CA LYS A 162 -2.98 -25.60 -9.17
C LYS A 162 -3.18 -24.32 -9.98
N THR A 163 -4.34 -24.19 -10.60
CA THR A 163 -4.75 -23.06 -11.43
C THR A 163 -4.65 -21.73 -10.67
N TYR A 164 -5.03 -21.70 -9.39
CA TYR A 164 -4.84 -20.56 -8.49
C TYR A 164 -3.36 -20.23 -8.30
N ARG A 165 -2.53 -21.22 -7.93
CA ARG A 165 -1.10 -21.04 -7.61
C ARG A 165 -0.32 -20.56 -8.82
N CYS A 166 -0.50 -21.19 -9.99
CA CYS A 166 0.15 -20.76 -11.22
C CYS A 166 -0.22 -19.31 -11.57
N ARG A 167 -1.48 -18.91 -11.38
CA ARG A 167 -1.92 -17.53 -11.65
C ARG A 167 -1.37 -16.52 -10.63
N ALA A 168 -1.38 -16.85 -9.34
CA ALA A 168 -0.78 -16.03 -8.29
C ALA A 168 0.74 -15.84 -8.51
N LEU A 169 1.45 -16.95 -8.77
CA LEU A 169 2.88 -16.99 -9.02
C LEU A 169 3.30 -16.18 -10.25
N VAL A 170 2.72 -16.47 -11.42
CA VAL A 170 3.09 -15.79 -12.66
C VAL A 170 2.78 -14.29 -12.54
N LYS A 171 1.65 -13.93 -11.91
CA LYS A 171 1.36 -12.52 -11.60
C LYS A 171 2.45 -11.92 -10.72
N LYS A 172 2.87 -12.61 -9.67
CA LYS A 172 3.91 -12.13 -8.74
C LYS A 172 5.27 -11.95 -9.42
N VAL A 173 5.74 -12.96 -10.15
CA VAL A 173 7.02 -12.93 -10.89
C VAL A 173 7.02 -11.82 -11.94
N VAL A 174 6.01 -11.77 -12.81
CA VAL A 174 5.92 -10.76 -13.88
C VAL A 174 5.87 -9.34 -13.32
N VAL A 175 5.08 -9.11 -12.25
CA VAL A 175 4.93 -7.79 -11.62
C VAL A 175 6.20 -7.35 -10.91
N ASP A 176 6.79 -8.20 -10.06
CA ASP A 176 7.94 -7.81 -9.26
C ASP A 176 9.19 -7.63 -10.15
N LEU A 177 9.38 -8.48 -11.18
CA LEU A 177 10.48 -8.34 -12.14
C LEU A 177 10.30 -7.11 -13.04
N SER A 178 9.13 -6.90 -13.65
CA SER A 178 8.85 -5.70 -14.45
C SER A 178 9.16 -4.41 -13.66
N ASN A 179 8.58 -4.29 -12.46
CA ASN A 179 8.77 -3.10 -11.61
C ASN A 179 10.23 -2.87 -11.17
N CYS A 180 10.99 -3.93 -10.89
CA CYS A 180 12.37 -3.77 -10.44
C CYS A 180 13.35 -3.59 -11.60
N PHE A 181 13.18 -4.32 -12.72
CA PHE A 181 14.06 -4.20 -13.88
C PHE A 181 13.87 -2.89 -14.64
N VAL A 182 12.65 -2.39 -14.80
CA VAL A 182 12.43 -1.07 -15.43
C VAL A 182 13.20 0.03 -14.69
N GLN A 183 13.11 0.05 -13.35
CA GLN A 183 13.81 1.03 -12.53
C GLN A 183 15.33 0.80 -12.46
N LEU A 184 15.79 -0.43 -12.66
CA LEU A 184 17.21 -0.80 -12.65
C LEU A 184 17.89 -0.45 -13.98
N MET A 185 17.32 -0.89 -15.10
CA MET A 185 17.87 -0.67 -16.44
C MET A 185 17.93 0.82 -16.78
N ALA A 186 16.87 1.58 -16.50
CA ALA A 186 16.87 3.04 -16.65
C ALA A 186 17.91 3.73 -15.74
N GLY A 187 18.21 3.16 -14.57
CA GLY A 187 19.27 3.65 -13.69
C GLY A 187 20.67 3.44 -14.27
N TYR A 188 20.92 2.27 -14.88
CA TYR A 188 22.19 2.00 -15.56
C TYR A 188 22.36 2.83 -16.85
N GLU A 189 21.27 3.06 -17.59
CA GLU A 189 21.24 3.95 -18.76
C GLU A 189 21.62 5.39 -18.37
N ASP A 190 21.00 5.94 -17.31
CA ASP A 190 21.30 7.27 -16.77
C ASP A 190 22.72 7.38 -16.22
N TYR A 191 23.19 6.37 -15.47
CA TYR A 191 24.54 6.31 -14.93
C TYR A 191 25.60 6.36 -16.04
N LEU A 192 25.50 5.50 -17.06
CA LEU A 192 26.45 5.52 -18.18
C LEU A 192 26.33 6.81 -19.00
N THR A 193 25.12 7.31 -19.24
CA THR A 193 24.93 8.58 -19.97
C THR A 193 25.61 9.75 -19.26
N LYS A 194 25.50 9.84 -17.93
CA LYS A 194 26.18 10.87 -17.13
C LYS A 194 27.71 10.68 -17.16
N LEU A 195 28.18 9.44 -17.04
CA LEU A 195 29.60 9.09 -17.07
C LEU A 195 30.26 9.42 -18.42
N SER A 196 29.58 9.15 -19.55
CA SER A 196 30.07 9.54 -20.87
C SER A 196 30.10 11.07 -21.03
N ARG A 197 29.07 11.79 -20.55
CA ARG A 197 29.02 13.26 -20.59
C ARG A 197 30.09 13.94 -19.73
N SER A 198 30.47 13.37 -18.58
CA SER A 198 31.56 13.90 -17.77
C SER A 198 32.93 13.69 -18.42
N ARG A 199 33.10 12.65 -19.24
CA ARG A 199 34.34 12.41 -20.01
C ARG A 199 34.51 13.35 -21.20
N THR A 200 33.43 13.75 -21.87
CA THR A 200 33.50 14.62 -23.05
C THR A 200 33.68 16.11 -22.74
N GLY A 201 33.85 16.48 -21.46
CA GLY A 201 34.02 17.88 -21.04
C GLY A 201 32.74 18.73 -21.09
N ASN A 202 31.58 18.11 -21.32
CA ASN A 202 30.29 18.81 -21.47
C ASN A 202 29.69 19.31 -20.13
N VAL A 203 30.31 18.99 -19.00
CA VAL A 203 29.88 19.37 -17.64
C VAL A 203 31.13 19.74 -16.83
N PRO A 204 31.11 20.84 -16.02
CA PRO A 204 32.22 21.18 -15.13
C PRO A 204 32.59 20.02 -14.19
N ALA A 205 33.89 19.75 -14.02
CA ALA A 205 34.36 18.55 -13.30
C ALA A 205 33.75 18.33 -11.89
N PRO A 206 33.61 19.36 -11.02
CA PRO A 206 33.00 19.16 -9.69
C PRO A 206 31.52 18.75 -9.76
N GLU A 207 30.79 19.23 -10.76
CA GLU A 207 29.37 18.91 -10.96
C GLU A 207 29.19 17.56 -11.65
N GLY A 208 30.00 17.27 -12.67
CA GLY A 208 30.01 15.98 -13.36
C GLY A 208 30.28 14.83 -12.41
N ILE A 209 31.28 14.95 -11.52
CA ILE A 209 31.59 13.93 -10.50
C ILE A 209 30.40 13.74 -9.55
N ARG A 210 29.76 14.81 -9.07
CA ARG A 210 28.57 14.71 -8.19
C ARG A 210 27.39 14.01 -8.87
N LEU A 211 27.12 14.32 -10.14
CA LEU A 211 26.04 13.69 -10.90
C LEU A 211 26.29 12.20 -11.17
N VAL A 212 27.53 11.83 -11.49
CA VAL A 212 27.95 10.43 -11.67
C VAL A 212 27.87 9.65 -10.36
N ASN A 213 28.36 10.21 -9.25
CA ASN A 213 28.30 9.56 -7.94
C ASN A 213 26.84 9.33 -7.48
N SER A 214 25.97 10.33 -7.63
CA SER A 214 24.55 10.18 -7.28
C SER A 214 23.85 9.12 -8.14
N ALA A 215 24.17 9.02 -9.43
CA ALA A 215 23.68 7.95 -10.30
C ALA A 215 24.28 6.58 -9.93
N HIS A 216 25.53 6.52 -9.46
CA HIS A 216 26.16 5.31 -8.94
C HIS A 216 25.46 4.80 -7.67
N GLU A 217 25.24 5.66 -6.68
CA GLU A 217 24.47 5.35 -5.46
C GLU A 217 23.07 4.84 -5.79
N TYR A 218 22.42 5.44 -6.80
CA TYR A 218 21.13 4.97 -7.30
C TYR A 218 21.21 3.54 -7.85
N ILE A 219 22.15 3.20 -8.74
CA ILE A 219 22.26 1.82 -9.26
C ILE A 219 22.68 0.82 -8.17
N VAL A 220 23.52 1.19 -7.20
CA VAL A 220 23.84 0.34 -6.04
C VAL A 220 22.55 0.00 -5.26
N SER A 221 21.74 1.02 -4.94
CA SER A 221 20.47 0.86 -4.23
C SER A 221 19.46 0.03 -5.03
N ARG A 222 19.32 0.28 -6.34
CA ARG A 222 18.41 -0.49 -7.22
C ARG A 222 18.86 -1.94 -7.38
N THR A 223 20.15 -2.21 -7.54
CA THR A 223 20.71 -3.57 -7.63
C THR A 223 20.48 -4.34 -6.34
N SER A 224 20.71 -3.72 -5.18
CA SER A 224 20.44 -4.31 -3.87
C SER A 224 18.96 -4.63 -3.70
N LYS A 225 18.06 -3.72 -4.12
CA LYS A 225 16.61 -3.94 -4.10
C LYS A 225 16.17 -5.06 -5.05
N ALA A 226 16.68 -5.11 -6.28
CA ALA A 226 16.38 -6.16 -7.24
C ALA A 226 16.85 -7.55 -6.72
N SER A 227 18.09 -7.64 -6.24
CA SER A 227 18.63 -8.85 -5.62
C SER A 227 17.75 -9.34 -4.46
N LYS A 228 17.38 -8.45 -3.52
CA LYS A 228 16.49 -8.76 -2.39
C LYS A 228 15.08 -9.21 -2.82
N ILE A 229 14.57 -8.71 -3.93
CA ILE A 229 13.30 -9.17 -4.51
C ILE A 229 13.45 -10.57 -5.09
N ILE A 230 14.51 -10.84 -5.85
CA ILE A 230 14.70 -12.15 -6.49
C ILE A 230 14.94 -13.24 -5.44
N THR A 231 15.92 -13.06 -4.55
CA THR A 231 16.31 -14.10 -3.57
C THR A 231 15.43 -14.13 -2.33
N GLY A 232 15.03 -12.95 -1.82
CA GLY A 232 14.24 -12.84 -0.58
C GLY A 232 12.73 -12.91 -0.77
N LYS A 233 12.23 -12.81 -2.02
CA LYS A 233 10.78 -12.90 -2.30
C LYS A 233 10.45 -13.93 -3.38
N LEU A 234 10.95 -13.77 -4.60
CA LEU A 234 10.48 -14.56 -5.74
C LEU A 234 10.87 -16.05 -5.66
N ILE A 235 12.12 -16.38 -5.33
CA ILE A 235 12.56 -17.77 -5.19
C ILE A 235 11.77 -18.51 -4.08
N PRO A 236 11.63 -17.98 -2.85
CA PRO A 236 10.77 -18.58 -1.82
C PRO A 236 9.28 -18.66 -2.21
N TYR A 237 8.77 -17.70 -2.99
CA TYR A 237 7.36 -17.65 -3.35
C TYR A 237 6.93 -18.79 -4.29
N ILE A 238 7.86 -19.44 -5.01
CA ILE A 238 7.56 -20.61 -5.87
C ILE A 238 7.09 -21.81 -5.06
N THR A 239 7.59 -22.00 -3.83
CA THR A 239 7.25 -23.16 -2.99
C THR A 239 6.15 -22.88 -1.95
N ARG A 240 5.72 -21.62 -1.79
CA ARG A 240 4.68 -21.20 -0.83
C ARG A 240 3.35 -21.91 -1.02
N SER A 241 2.81 -22.45 0.07
CA SER A 241 1.53 -23.15 0.12
C SER A 241 0.35 -22.22 -0.21
N ASP A 242 -0.83 -22.81 -0.46
CA ASP A 242 -2.08 -22.05 -0.63
C ASP A 242 -2.35 -21.14 0.58
N GLN A 243 -2.05 -21.63 1.80
CA GLN A 243 -2.14 -20.85 3.03
C GLN A 243 -1.15 -19.67 3.04
N ASP A 244 0.12 -19.87 2.69
CA ASP A 244 1.12 -18.78 2.67
C ASP A 244 0.72 -17.65 1.72
N ILE A 245 0.19 -18.01 0.53
CA ILE A 245 -0.25 -17.06 -0.49
C ILE A 245 -1.47 -16.26 0.00
N LEU A 246 -2.44 -16.91 0.66
CA LEU A 246 -3.57 -16.24 1.29
C LEU A 246 -3.11 -15.31 2.44
N GLN A 247 -2.20 -15.79 3.28
CA GLN A 247 -1.67 -15.03 4.42
C GLN A 247 -0.90 -13.78 3.99
N ASP A 248 -0.15 -13.79 2.88
CA ASP A 248 0.46 -12.57 2.32
C ASP A 248 -0.62 -11.51 1.99
N GLY A 249 -1.71 -11.93 1.37
CA GLY A 249 -2.84 -11.06 1.03
C GLY A 249 -3.50 -10.49 2.27
N TRP A 250 -3.79 -11.33 3.27
CA TRP A 250 -4.40 -10.91 4.53
C TRP A 250 -3.48 -10.01 5.36
N LYS A 251 -2.15 -10.21 5.35
CA LYS A 251 -1.17 -9.32 6.01
C LYS A 251 -1.21 -7.92 5.41
N LEU A 252 -1.17 -7.81 4.07
CA LEU A 252 -1.30 -6.53 3.38
C LEU A 252 -2.61 -5.80 3.75
N ARG A 253 -3.74 -6.53 3.79
CA ARG A 253 -5.03 -5.98 4.21
C ARG A 253 -5.06 -5.54 5.69
N ALA A 254 -4.39 -6.27 6.57
CA ALA A 254 -4.29 -5.92 7.99
C ALA A 254 -3.50 -4.63 8.19
N ASP A 255 -2.43 -4.43 7.43
CA ASP A 255 -1.63 -3.19 7.43
C ASP A 255 -2.43 -2.01 6.87
N GLU A 256 -3.17 -2.19 5.78
CA GLU A 256 -4.07 -1.18 5.19
C GLU A 256 -5.16 -0.74 6.20
N ILE A 257 -5.84 -1.68 6.86
CA ILE A 257 -6.84 -1.38 7.91
C ILE A 257 -6.19 -0.75 9.15
N ASN A 258 -4.99 -1.17 9.54
CA ASN A 258 -4.28 -0.57 10.67
C ASN A 258 -3.98 0.91 10.42
N ASN A 259 -3.58 1.28 9.21
CA ASN A 259 -3.33 2.68 8.84
C ASN A 259 -4.63 3.51 8.87
N LEU A 260 -5.73 2.98 8.33
CA LEU A 260 -7.04 3.66 8.41
C LEU A 260 -7.53 3.82 9.85
N LEU A 261 -7.34 2.81 10.71
CA LEU A 261 -7.68 2.88 12.13
C LEU A 261 -6.87 3.99 12.84
N LEU A 262 -5.57 4.12 12.58
CA LEU A 262 -4.75 5.20 13.13
C LEU A 262 -5.29 6.57 12.71
N THR A 263 -5.56 6.78 11.42
CA THR A 263 -6.18 8.02 10.91
C THR A 263 -7.56 8.29 11.54
N ALA A 264 -8.36 7.25 11.77
CA ALA A 264 -9.67 7.40 12.42
C ALA A 264 -9.53 7.83 13.89
N PHE A 265 -8.63 7.21 14.65
CA PHE A 265 -8.35 7.60 16.05
C PHE A 265 -7.81 9.03 16.15
N GLU A 266 -6.86 9.41 15.30
CA GLU A 266 -6.33 10.77 15.26
C GLU A 266 -7.45 11.80 15.04
N LYS A 267 -8.34 11.54 14.07
CA LYS A 267 -9.49 12.42 13.80
C LYS A 267 -10.52 12.43 14.92
N MET A 268 -10.77 11.28 15.55
CA MET A 268 -11.68 11.16 16.69
C MET A 268 -11.17 11.98 17.88
N ASN A 269 -9.87 11.87 18.19
CA ASN A 269 -9.21 12.64 19.25
C ASN A 269 -9.24 14.15 18.98
N VAL A 270 -8.89 14.59 17.77
CA VAL A 270 -8.93 16.02 17.40
C VAL A 270 -10.34 16.60 17.56
N ARG A 271 -11.38 15.88 17.12
CA ARG A 271 -12.78 16.30 17.33
C ARG A 271 -13.17 16.35 18.79
N MET A 272 -12.77 15.33 19.57
CA MET A 272 -13.03 15.25 21.00
C MET A 272 -12.47 16.48 21.72
N THR A 273 -11.20 16.81 21.48
CA THR A 273 -10.56 18.01 22.05
C THR A 273 -11.21 19.32 21.58
N MET A 274 -11.61 19.44 20.30
CA MET A 274 -12.31 20.64 19.82
C MET A 274 -13.69 20.83 20.46
N GLU A 275 -14.45 19.75 20.67
CA GLU A 275 -15.75 19.82 21.34
C GLU A 275 -15.59 20.05 22.85
N GLU A 276 -14.58 19.47 23.50
CA GLU A 276 -14.22 19.81 24.90
C GLU A 276 -13.90 21.30 25.06
N GLN A 277 -13.07 21.87 24.17
CA GLN A 277 -12.75 23.30 24.14
C GLN A 277 -14.00 24.16 23.91
N ARG A 278 -14.85 23.78 22.96
CA ARG A 278 -16.12 24.46 22.68
C ARG A 278 -17.03 24.46 23.92
N GLN A 279 -17.14 23.34 24.63
CA GLN A 279 -17.95 23.26 25.85
C GLN A 279 -17.35 24.03 27.01
N ALA A 280 -16.02 24.11 27.13
CA ALA A 280 -15.37 24.99 28.11
C ALA A 280 -15.76 26.46 27.88
N ILE A 281 -15.69 26.93 26.64
CA ILE A 281 -16.11 28.28 26.25
C ILE A 281 -17.61 28.50 26.54
N ILE A 282 -18.47 27.53 26.22
CA ILE A 282 -19.92 27.63 26.50
C ILE A 282 -20.19 27.71 28.02
N ARG A 283 -19.47 26.96 28.86
CA ARG A 283 -19.60 27.03 30.32
C ARG A 283 -19.14 28.38 30.86
N GLU A 284 -18.03 28.91 30.36
CA GLU A 284 -17.50 30.23 30.73
C GLU A 284 -18.51 31.34 30.38
N LEU A 285 -19.05 31.35 29.16
CA LEU A 285 -20.09 32.30 28.74
C LEU A 285 -21.38 32.18 29.59
N ARG A 286 -21.77 30.96 29.99
CA ARG A 286 -22.91 30.75 30.92
C ARG A 286 -22.60 31.18 32.35
N ALA A 287 -21.33 31.18 32.77
CA ALA A 287 -20.92 31.67 34.08
C ALA A 287 -20.89 33.21 34.12
N ASP A 288 -20.33 33.87 33.09
CA ASP A 288 -20.35 35.34 32.95
C ASP A 288 -21.78 35.89 32.82
N ARG A 289 -22.68 35.16 32.17
CA ARG A 289 -24.11 35.53 32.17
C ARG A 289 -24.74 35.42 33.57
N ARG A 290 -24.48 34.32 34.29
CA ARG A 290 -24.98 34.10 35.67
C ARG A 290 -24.40 35.10 36.68
N SER A 291 -23.19 35.62 36.48
CA SER A 291 -22.63 36.66 37.35
C SER A 291 -23.24 38.05 37.09
N ARG A 292 -23.56 38.38 35.83
CA ARG A 292 -24.21 39.66 35.45
C ARG A 292 -25.70 39.73 35.78
N GLU A 293 -26.40 38.59 35.77
CA GLU A 293 -27.84 38.52 36.09
C GLU A 293 -28.11 38.48 37.61
N ARG A 294 -27.08 38.53 38.47
CA ARG A 294 -27.22 38.60 39.93
C ARG A 294 -27.56 40.04 40.34
N PRO A 295 -28.79 40.38 40.79
CA PRO A 295 -29.12 41.74 41.15
C PRO A 295 -28.37 42.13 42.42
N GLU A 296 -27.71 43.29 42.42
CA GLU A 296 -27.26 43.90 43.65
C GLU A 296 -28.49 44.27 44.49
N ALA A 297 -28.76 43.47 45.52
CA ALA A 297 -29.81 43.73 46.51
C ALA A 297 -29.41 44.88 47.46
N SER A 298 -29.13 46.04 46.88
CA SER A 298 -28.84 47.30 47.57
C SER A 298 -30.12 48.14 47.66
N TYR A 299 -31.12 47.64 48.39
CA TYR A 299 -32.22 48.47 48.88
C TYR A 299 -32.86 47.90 50.14
N THR A 300 -32.31 48.25 51.30
CA THR A 300 -33.02 48.18 52.59
C THR A 300 -33.65 49.54 52.86
N PRO A 301 -34.97 49.74 52.66
CA PRO A 301 -35.64 50.99 52.98
C PRO A 301 -35.77 51.17 54.49
N TYR A 302 -36.03 52.43 54.88
CA TYR A 302 -36.07 52.94 56.23
C TYR A 302 -36.83 52.08 57.26
N ARG A 303 -36.19 51.92 58.42
CA ARG A 303 -36.79 51.43 59.67
C ARG A 303 -37.76 52.48 60.21
N TYR A 304 -39.06 52.22 60.10
CA TYR A 304 -40.08 52.86 60.93
C TYR A 304 -40.61 51.84 61.93
N GLU A 305 -40.77 52.28 63.18
CA GLU A 305 -41.29 51.45 64.27
C GLU A 305 -42.80 51.27 64.11
N ALA A 306 -43.29 50.06 64.35
CA ALA A 306 -44.71 49.76 64.40
C ALA A 306 -45.11 49.50 65.85
N ASP A 307 -46.03 50.32 66.36
CA ASP A 307 -46.62 50.21 67.68
C ASP A 307 -48.07 49.70 67.52
N GLY A 308 -48.44 48.63 68.22
CA GLY A 308 -49.84 48.18 68.33
C GLY A 308 -50.41 47.27 67.21
N PRO A 309 -51.57 46.62 67.45
CA PRO A 309 -51.66 45.19 67.20
C PRO A 309 -52.96 44.68 66.51
N GLU A 310 -53.01 43.34 66.34
CA GLU A 310 -54.20 42.46 66.15
C GLU A 310 -55.10 42.58 64.90
N ALA A 311 -55.16 41.48 64.12
CA ALA A 311 -56.36 40.78 63.60
C ALA A 311 -55.98 39.96 62.32
N VAL A 312 -55.85 38.62 62.33
CA VAL A 312 -56.87 37.53 62.45
C VAL A 312 -57.32 36.99 61.08
N ILE A 313 -56.95 35.72 60.78
CA ILE A 313 -57.58 34.76 59.83
C ILE A 313 -57.51 35.17 58.32
N SER A 314 -57.32 34.35 57.28
CA SER A 314 -57.04 32.92 57.04
C SER A 314 -56.18 32.81 55.75
N ASP A 315 -55.79 31.68 55.16
CA ASP A 315 -56.09 30.25 55.40
C ASP A 315 -54.85 29.37 55.07
N GLY A 316 -55.03 28.07 54.83
CA GLY A 316 -53.96 27.13 54.47
C GLY A 316 -53.50 27.18 52.99
N GLU A 317 -52.19 27.03 52.81
CA GLU A 317 -51.68 26.06 51.84
C GLU A 317 -50.36 25.45 52.35
N SER A 318 -50.21 24.14 52.18
CA SER A 318 -49.04 23.39 52.61
C SER A 318 -47.79 23.83 51.85
N VAL A 319 -46.74 24.29 52.54
CA VAL A 319 -45.39 24.44 51.98
C VAL A 319 -44.79 23.04 51.82
N PRO A 320 -44.54 22.54 50.60
CA PRO A 320 -43.77 21.32 50.40
C PRO A 320 -42.29 21.67 50.48
N SER A 321 -41.57 20.95 51.31
CA SER A 321 -40.13 21.07 51.52
C SER A 321 -39.31 20.94 50.23
N ASP A 322 -38.09 21.48 50.28
CA ASP A 322 -36.92 20.95 49.58
C ASP A 322 -37.06 20.74 48.07
N ILE A 323 -37.01 21.85 47.32
CA ILE A 323 -36.43 21.80 45.98
C ILE A 323 -34.92 21.58 46.16
N ASP A 324 -34.52 20.31 46.30
CA ASP A 324 -33.16 19.84 46.08
C ASP A 324 -32.80 20.15 44.62
N LEU A 325 -32.26 21.34 44.38
CA LEU A 325 -31.63 21.73 43.13
C LEU A 325 -30.36 20.91 42.97
N GLY A 326 -30.52 19.66 42.54
CA GLY A 326 -29.45 18.68 42.39
C GLY A 326 -28.27 19.23 41.59
N ASP A 327 -27.25 19.70 42.31
CA ASP A 327 -26.19 20.56 41.81
C ASP A 327 -25.10 19.75 41.08
N ARG A 328 -25.53 19.06 40.03
CA ARG A 328 -24.71 18.30 39.10
C ARG A 328 -25.16 18.57 37.68
N GLU A 329 -24.61 19.65 37.08
CA GLU A 329 -24.57 19.78 35.62
C GLU A 329 -24.10 18.43 35.04
N PRO A 330 -24.87 17.76 34.16
CA PRO A 330 -24.52 16.44 33.67
C PRO A 330 -23.16 16.51 32.97
N ARG A 331 -22.23 15.65 33.38
CA ARG A 331 -20.87 15.59 32.83
C ARG A 331 -20.96 15.40 31.32
N TYR A 332 -20.71 16.48 30.57
CA TYR A 332 -20.73 16.45 29.12
C TYR A 332 -19.70 15.44 28.63
N ASN A 333 -20.16 14.43 27.89
CA ASN A 333 -19.29 13.47 27.22
C ASN A 333 -19.14 13.90 25.75
N PRO A 334 -17.94 14.29 25.28
CA PRO A 334 -17.72 14.64 23.87
C PRO A 334 -18.01 13.48 22.92
N LEU A 335 -17.84 12.22 23.36
CA LEU A 335 -18.26 11.04 22.58
C LEU A 335 -19.78 10.94 22.36
N ALA A 336 -20.59 11.81 22.98
CA ALA A 336 -22.03 11.82 22.79
C ALA A 336 -22.49 12.51 21.50
N THR A 337 -21.62 13.22 20.77
CA THR A 337 -22.01 13.85 19.49
C THR A 337 -22.37 12.80 18.44
N PRO A 338 -23.35 13.08 17.55
CA PRO A 338 -23.80 12.14 16.52
C PRO A 338 -22.66 11.57 15.66
N ASP A 339 -21.71 12.42 15.27
CA ASP A 339 -20.59 12.06 14.40
C ASP A 339 -19.56 11.19 15.13
N LEU A 340 -19.24 11.47 16.39
CA LEU A 340 -18.31 10.66 17.18
C LEU A 340 -18.89 9.28 17.51
N LYS A 341 -20.19 9.16 17.77
CA LYS A 341 -20.87 7.86 17.92
C LYS A 341 -20.77 6.99 16.66
N VAL A 342 -21.06 7.58 15.48
CA VAL A 342 -20.94 6.87 14.20
C VAL A 342 -19.48 6.50 13.89
N MET A 343 -18.52 7.38 14.20
CA MET A 343 -17.10 7.06 14.05
C MET A 343 -16.68 5.87 14.91
N ASP A 344 -17.00 5.85 16.22
CA ASP A 344 -16.56 4.77 17.11
C ASP A 344 -17.20 3.41 16.78
N SER A 345 -18.46 3.39 16.32
CA SER A 345 -19.11 2.14 15.89
C SER A 345 -18.42 1.52 14.67
N ILE A 346 -18.11 2.31 13.64
CA ILE A 346 -17.39 1.86 12.44
C ILE A 346 -15.91 1.54 12.74
N VAL A 347 -15.26 2.32 13.59
CA VAL A 347 -13.91 2.01 14.11
C VAL A 347 -13.88 0.66 14.83
N THR A 348 -14.96 0.31 15.53
CA THR A 348 -15.09 -0.99 16.20
C THR A 348 -15.21 -2.16 15.21
N LEU A 349 -15.93 -2.00 14.09
CA LEU A 349 -15.90 -2.96 12.98
C LEU A 349 -14.47 -3.12 12.41
N GLY A 350 -13.75 -2.00 12.24
CA GLY A 350 -12.35 -2.00 11.81
C GLY A 350 -11.41 -2.78 12.76
N LYS A 351 -11.55 -2.58 14.07
CA LYS A 351 -10.81 -3.35 15.10
C LYS A 351 -11.08 -4.85 14.95
N LEU A 352 -12.34 -5.25 14.76
CA LEU A 352 -12.74 -6.65 14.62
C LEU A 352 -12.25 -7.30 13.32
N LEU A 353 -12.24 -6.56 12.20
CA LEU A 353 -11.62 -7.04 10.94
C LEU A 353 -10.11 -7.24 11.11
N ARG A 354 -9.41 -6.30 11.75
CA ARG A 354 -7.98 -6.45 12.06
C ARG A 354 -7.73 -7.70 12.91
N ILE A 355 -8.57 -7.98 13.91
CA ILE A 355 -8.46 -9.19 14.74
C ILE A 355 -8.65 -10.46 13.90
N LEU A 356 -9.62 -10.51 12.99
CA LEU A 356 -9.80 -11.62 12.05
C LEU A 356 -8.54 -11.86 11.21
N LEU A 357 -8.05 -10.81 10.53
CA LEU A 357 -6.90 -10.92 9.64
C LEU A 357 -5.62 -11.32 10.41
N VAL A 358 -5.42 -10.80 11.63
CA VAL A 358 -4.29 -11.19 12.50
C VAL A 358 -4.39 -12.66 12.95
N ARG A 359 -5.59 -13.17 13.26
CA ARG A 359 -5.80 -14.61 13.58
C ARG A 359 -5.51 -15.49 12.37
N LEU A 360 -6.04 -15.15 11.20
CA LEU A 360 -5.83 -15.89 9.95
C LEU A 360 -4.36 -15.88 9.47
N THR A 361 -3.56 -14.90 9.89
CA THR A 361 -2.16 -14.71 9.45
C THR A 361 -1.09 -15.19 10.41
N SER A 362 -1.49 -15.76 11.56
CA SER A 362 -0.59 -16.43 12.53
C SER A 362 0.58 -15.55 13.01
N MET A 363 0.34 -14.25 13.23
CA MET A 363 1.38 -13.28 13.62
C MET A 363 1.94 -13.47 15.05
N ARG A 364 1.43 -14.44 15.83
CA ARG A 364 1.88 -14.75 17.20
C ARG A 364 1.78 -16.26 17.49
N GLY A 365 2.88 -16.98 17.28
CA GLY A 365 2.99 -18.41 17.56
C GLY A 365 2.33 -19.32 16.52
N ASN A 366 2.62 -20.61 16.61
CA ASN A 366 1.99 -21.64 15.78
C ASN A 366 0.47 -21.56 15.98
N ALA A 367 -0.27 -21.20 14.94
CA ALA A 367 -1.73 -21.26 15.01
C ALA A 367 -2.15 -22.72 15.27
N PRO A 368 -3.19 -22.98 16.10
CA PRO A 368 -3.64 -24.35 16.41
C PRO A 368 -4.25 -25.07 15.19
N PHE A 369 -4.31 -24.38 14.05
CA PHE A 369 -4.88 -24.80 12.79
C PHE A 369 -3.97 -24.48 11.60
N ARG A 370 -4.17 -25.23 10.53
CA ARG A 370 -3.72 -24.98 9.15
C ARG A 370 -4.93 -25.04 8.23
N LEU A 371 -4.82 -24.51 7.02
CA LEU A 371 -5.78 -24.85 5.97
C LEU A 371 -5.48 -26.28 5.46
N GLY A 372 -6.54 -27.07 5.31
CA GLY A 372 -6.48 -28.41 4.72
C GLY A 372 -6.30 -28.37 3.21
N GLU A 373 -6.53 -29.51 2.56
CA GLU A 373 -6.60 -29.53 1.09
C GLU A 373 -7.84 -28.76 0.61
N MET A 374 -7.64 -27.96 -0.42
CA MET A 374 -8.62 -27.08 -1.04
C MET A 374 -8.43 -27.10 -2.55
N SER A 375 -9.51 -27.08 -3.31
CA SER A 375 -9.46 -26.77 -4.74
C SER A 375 -9.12 -25.29 -4.95
N SER A 376 -8.72 -24.91 -6.17
CA SER A 376 -8.63 -23.49 -6.54
C SER A 376 -9.97 -22.75 -6.40
N ALA A 377 -11.10 -23.45 -6.57
CA ALA A 377 -12.43 -22.91 -6.33
C ALA A 377 -12.67 -22.55 -4.86
N ASP A 378 -12.29 -23.42 -3.93
CA ASP A 378 -12.40 -23.18 -2.49
C ASP A 378 -11.49 -22.02 -2.06
N VAL A 379 -10.24 -22.00 -2.52
CA VAL A 379 -9.28 -20.92 -2.26
C VAL A 379 -9.81 -19.57 -2.76
N ILE A 380 -10.38 -19.53 -3.96
CA ILE A 380 -10.98 -18.32 -4.53
C ILE A 380 -12.24 -17.90 -3.76
N SER A 381 -13.07 -18.84 -3.33
CA SER A 381 -14.30 -18.57 -2.56
C SER A 381 -13.97 -18.01 -1.17
N LEU A 382 -13.07 -18.66 -0.43
CA LEU A 382 -12.55 -18.20 0.86
C LEU A 382 -11.94 -16.80 0.74
N ARG A 383 -11.08 -16.59 -0.26
CA ARG A 383 -10.51 -15.28 -0.54
C ARG A 383 -11.58 -14.24 -0.84
N ARG A 384 -12.57 -14.56 -1.67
CA ARG A 384 -13.61 -13.63 -2.11
C ARG A 384 -14.47 -13.14 -0.96
N VAL A 385 -14.90 -14.03 -0.06
CA VAL A 385 -15.72 -13.62 1.09
C VAL A 385 -14.89 -12.79 2.08
N CYS A 386 -13.63 -13.15 2.34
CA CYS A 386 -12.70 -12.30 3.09
C CYS A 386 -12.51 -10.92 2.44
N GLU A 387 -12.37 -10.85 1.11
CA GLU A 387 -12.26 -9.58 0.37
C GLU A 387 -13.56 -8.76 0.45
N GLN A 388 -14.75 -9.38 0.41
CA GLN A 388 -16.03 -8.69 0.60
C GLN A 388 -16.15 -8.06 1.99
N ILE A 389 -15.88 -8.82 3.06
CA ILE A 389 -15.86 -8.28 4.43
C ILE A 389 -14.84 -7.14 4.57
N TYR A 390 -13.67 -7.31 3.95
CA TYR A 390 -12.65 -6.27 3.91
C TYR A 390 -13.16 -4.99 3.25
N PHE A 391 -13.75 -5.06 2.05
CA PHE A 391 -14.16 -3.88 1.29
C PHE A 391 -15.26 -3.09 1.99
N GLU A 392 -16.31 -3.75 2.51
CA GLU A 392 -17.40 -3.05 3.21
C GLU A 392 -16.89 -2.29 4.45
N ILE A 393 -16.02 -2.92 5.26
CA ILE A 393 -15.43 -2.26 6.46
C ILE A 393 -14.40 -1.18 6.06
N HIS A 394 -13.56 -1.44 5.06
CA HIS A 394 -12.58 -0.48 4.55
C HIS A 394 -13.26 0.80 4.03
N ASP A 395 -14.28 0.65 3.20
CA ASP A 395 -14.98 1.79 2.60
C ASP A 395 -15.80 2.53 3.65
N SER A 396 -16.37 1.84 4.64
CA SER A 396 -17.00 2.47 5.80
C SER A 396 -16.00 3.28 6.64
N LEU A 397 -14.80 2.73 6.92
CA LEU A 397 -13.72 3.41 7.62
C LEU A 397 -13.22 4.65 6.85
N ASP A 398 -13.02 4.53 5.54
CA ASP A 398 -12.62 5.64 4.68
C ASP A 398 -13.69 6.75 4.62
N GLN A 399 -14.97 6.37 4.56
CA GLN A 399 -16.09 7.31 4.66
C GLN A 399 -16.09 8.08 5.99
N VAL A 400 -16.02 7.41 7.15
CA VAL A 400 -15.99 8.12 8.45
C VAL A 400 -14.69 8.90 8.66
N CYS A 401 -13.58 8.48 8.06
CA CYS A 401 -12.35 9.28 7.99
C CYS A 401 -12.51 10.54 7.14
N ARG A 402 -13.31 10.53 6.07
CA ARG A 402 -13.55 11.68 5.17
C ARG A 402 -14.72 12.57 5.59
N MET A 403 -15.62 12.05 6.41
CA MET A 403 -16.76 12.76 7.00
C MET A 403 -16.29 14.10 7.59
N ARG A 404 -17.02 15.18 7.33
CA ARG A 404 -16.87 16.48 8.03
C ARG A 404 -17.70 16.45 9.32
N PRO A 405 -17.67 17.47 10.20
CA PRO A 405 -18.71 17.60 11.23
C PRO A 405 -20.09 17.50 10.57
N ILE A 406 -20.97 16.70 11.16
CA ILE A 406 -22.26 16.34 10.59
C ILE A 406 -23.12 17.60 10.38
N THR A 407 -23.70 17.73 9.17
CA THR A 407 -24.72 18.74 8.84
C THR A 407 -25.88 18.08 8.11
N ASP A 408 -27.11 18.56 8.32
CA ASP A 408 -28.37 17.93 7.93
C ASP A 408 -28.37 17.33 6.50
N LEU A 409 -27.86 18.08 5.52
CA LEU A 409 -27.80 17.67 4.11
C LEU A 409 -26.82 16.51 3.80
N THR A 410 -25.87 16.23 4.69
CA THR A 410 -24.84 15.19 4.51
C THR A 410 -25.13 13.89 5.25
N ILE A 411 -26.12 13.88 6.15
CA ILE A 411 -26.40 12.75 7.05
C ILE A 411 -27.08 11.62 6.31
N ALA A 412 -28.23 11.87 5.68
CA ALA A 412 -29.07 10.82 5.12
C ALA A 412 -28.32 9.92 4.11
N THR A 413 -27.52 10.52 3.21
CA THR A 413 -26.72 9.76 2.24
C THR A 413 -25.65 8.90 2.92
N LEU A 414 -24.90 9.49 3.86
CA LEU A 414 -23.83 8.77 4.59
C LEU A 414 -24.39 7.69 5.51
N ALA A 415 -25.47 7.99 6.24
CA ALA A 415 -26.19 7.05 7.09
C ALA A 415 -26.70 5.85 6.27
N LYS A 416 -27.32 6.11 5.12
CA LYS A 416 -27.76 5.06 4.19
C LYS A 416 -26.60 4.19 3.70
N ASP A 417 -25.51 4.79 3.21
CA ASP A 417 -24.36 4.05 2.67
C ASP A 417 -23.69 3.16 3.74
N LEU A 418 -23.47 3.70 4.95
CA LEU A 418 -22.91 2.96 6.09
C LEU A 418 -23.86 1.87 6.61
N ARG A 419 -25.18 2.12 6.62
CA ARG A 419 -26.20 1.14 7.01
C ARG A 419 -26.29 -0.01 6.01
N ASP A 420 -26.27 0.29 4.71
CA ASP A 420 -26.36 -0.75 3.67
C ASP A 420 -25.05 -1.56 3.58
N SER A 421 -23.88 -0.94 3.83
CA SER A 421 -22.62 -1.65 4.10
C SER A 421 -22.72 -2.60 5.30
N SER A 422 -23.20 -2.08 6.44
CA SER A 422 -23.37 -2.86 7.68
C SER A 422 -24.31 -4.06 7.49
N ARG A 423 -25.38 -3.89 6.69
CA ARG A 423 -26.29 -4.99 6.31
C ARG A 423 -25.61 -6.02 5.40
N ARG A 424 -24.84 -5.61 4.39
CA ARG A 424 -24.10 -6.52 3.51
C ARG A 424 -23.08 -7.37 4.27
N LEU A 425 -22.41 -6.80 5.28
CA LEU A 425 -21.48 -7.55 6.14
C LEU A 425 -22.09 -8.79 6.78
N VAL A 426 -23.35 -8.72 7.26
CA VAL A 426 -24.05 -9.88 7.85
C VAL A 426 -24.12 -11.05 6.87
N THR A 427 -24.31 -10.77 5.57
CA THR A 427 -24.42 -11.79 4.52
C THR A 427 -23.09 -12.48 4.21
N HIS A 428 -21.95 -11.93 4.64
CA HIS A 428 -20.62 -12.46 4.36
C HIS A 428 -19.98 -13.18 5.55
N ILE A 429 -20.34 -12.83 6.79
CA ILE A 429 -19.79 -13.46 8.00
C ILE A 429 -20.11 -14.94 8.08
N ASN A 430 -21.37 -15.33 7.88
CA ASN A 430 -21.78 -16.73 7.99
C ASN A 430 -21.12 -17.63 6.91
N PRO A 431 -21.07 -17.25 5.62
CA PRO A 431 -20.29 -17.98 4.62
C PRO A 431 -18.79 -18.09 4.94
N LEU A 432 -18.17 -17.05 5.50
CA LEU A 432 -16.76 -17.14 5.91
C LEU A 432 -16.57 -18.21 7.00
N ILE A 433 -17.41 -18.18 8.04
CA ILE A 433 -17.31 -19.15 9.14
C ILE A 433 -17.56 -20.58 8.63
N ALA A 434 -18.55 -20.79 7.77
CA ALA A 434 -18.80 -22.11 7.17
C ALA A 434 -17.62 -22.64 6.33
N MET A 435 -16.96 -21.78 5.53
CA MET A 435 -15.75 -22.19 4.80
C MET A 435 -14.57 -22.48 5.74
N LEU A 436 -14.44 -21.74 6.85
CA LEU A 436 -13.43 -22.02 7.87
C LEU A 436 -13.75 -23.32 8.65
N GLU A 437 -15.02 -23.64 8.89
CA GLU A 437 -15.46 -24.92 9.48
C GLU A 437 -15.06 -26.12 8.59
N VAL A 438 -15.19 -25.99 7.27
CA VAL A 438 -14.84 -27.06 6.32
C VAL A 438 -13.32 -27.20 6.12
N HIS A 439 -12.58 -26.09 6.01
CA HIS A 439 -11.18 -26.13 5.56
C HIS A 439 -10.13 -25.92 6.65
N LEU A 440 -10.49 -25.61 7.90
CA LEU A 440 -9.52 -25.60 9.00
C LEU A 440 -9.27 -27.01 9.53
N VAL A 441 -7.99 -27.39 9.60
CA VAL A 441 -7.52 -28.69 10.10
C VAL A 441 -6.50 -28.45 11.22
N HIS A 442 -6.47 -29.30 12.24
CA HIS A 442 -5.52 -29.14 13.34
C HIS A 442 -4.06 -29.25 12.91
N HIS A 443 -3.20 -28.58 13.68
CA HIS A 443 -1.75 -28.66 13.54
C HIS A 443 -1.15 -29.90 14.25
N SER A 444 -1.89 -30.51 15.19
CA SER A 444 -1.53 -31.72 15.93
C SER A 444 -2.65 -32.76 15.84
N ALA A 445 -2.30 -34.04 15.93
CA ALA A 445 -3.26 -35.15 15.89
C ALA A 445 -3.84 -35.54 17.28
N PHE A 446 -3.38 -34.91 18.35
CA PHE A 446 -3.82 -35.20 19.72
C PHE A 446 -5.00 -34.32 20.13
N ASP A 447 -6.11 -34.97 20.51
CA ASP A 447 -7.38 -34.43 21.03
C ASP A 447 -7.91 -33.14 20.37
N PRO A 448 -8.48 -33.24 19.15
CA PRO A 448 -9.29 -32.20 18.54
C PRO A 448 -10.47 -31.75 19.43
N PRO A 449 -10.64 -30.45 19.75
CA PRO A 449 -11.97 -29.91 20.02
C PRO A 449 -12.91 -30.15 18.82
N PRO A 450 -14.23 -30.37 19.06
CA PRO A 450 -15.16 -30.83 18.03
C PRO A 450 -15.35 -29.85 16.84
N SER A 451 -15.04 -28.56 17.02
CA SER A 451 -14.93 -27.61 15.91
C SER A 451 -13.80 -26.60 16.15
N ILE A 452 -12.84 -26.57 15.22
CA ILE A 452 -11.72 -25.62 15.19
C ILE A 452 -12.22 -24.21 14.99
N ALA A 453 -13.14 -24.04 14.03
CA ALA A 453 -13.68 -22.74 13.69
C ALA A 453 -14.57 -22.19 14.81
N GLU A 454 -15.36 -23.04 15.48
CA GLU A 454 -16.15 -22.63 16.64
C GLU A 454 -15.24 -22.18 17.79
N SER A 455 -14.26 -22.99 18.18
CA SER A 455 -13.32 -22.64 19.26
C SER A 455 -12.48 -21.38 18.98
N ASN A 456 -12.14 -21.09 17.72
CA ASN A 456 -11.27 -19.97 17.37
C ASN A 456 -12.01 -18.71 16.87
N PHE A 457 -13.25 -18.82 16.39
CA PHE A 457 -13.97 -17.72 15.74
C PHE A 457 -15.40 -17.48 16.24
N SER A 458 -16.00 -18.34 17.08
CA SER A 458 -17.35 -18.10 17.66
C SER A 458 -17.45 -16.74 18.38
N GLY A 459 -16.52 -16.44 19.28
CA GLY A 459 -16.47 -15.16 19.98
C GLY A 459 -16.27 -13.97 19.03
N TRP A 460 -15.47 -14.12 17.97
CA TRP A 460 -15.32 -13.08 16.94
C TRP A 460 -16.62 -12.87 16.15
N ARG A 461 -17.28 -13.95 15.75
CA ARG A 461 -18.58 -13.94 15.04
C ARG A 461 -19.63 -13.22 15.87
N ALA A 462 -19.75 -13.56 17.15
CA ALA A 462 -20.67 -12.91 18.09
C ALA A 462 -20.36 -11.41 18.27
N SER A 463 -19.08 -11.05 18.50
CA SER A 463 -18.67 -9.65 18.59
C SER A 463 -18.94 -8.87 17.29
N MET A 464 -18.73 -9.49 16.12
CA MET A 464 -18.98 -8.84 14.83
C MET A 464 -20.47 -8.61 14.57
N HIS A 465 -21.34 -9.59 14.84
CA HIS A 465 -22.79 -9.38 14.74
C HIS A 465 -23.28 -8.30 15.71
N SER A 466 -22.82 -8.32 16.97
CA SER A 466 -23.15 -7.29 17.96
C SER A 466 -22.69 -5.89 17.54
N ALA A 467 -21.46 -5.76 17.03
CA ALA A 467 -20.93 -4.49 16.53
C ALA A 467 -21.67 -3.97 15.29
N ILE A 468 -22.13 -4.86 14.40
CA ILE A 468 -22.96 -4.50 13.23
C ILE A 468 -24.32 -3.98 13.68
N SER A 469 -25.02 -4.69 14.58
CA SER A 469 -26.30 -4.23 15.13
C SER A 469 -26.15 -2.87 15.80
N ASN A 470 -25.16 -2.71 16.68
CA ASN A 470 -24.87 -1.43 17.34
C ASN A 470 -24.54 -0.31 16.33
N SER A 471 -23.81 -0.61 15.25
CA SER A 471 -23.54 0.38 14.20
C SER A 471 -24.82 0.82 13.50
N ILE A 472 -25.69 -0.12 13.14
CA ILE A 472 -27.00 0.17 12.53
C ILE A 472 -27.88 0.99 13.49
N ASP A 473 -27.95 0.61 14.76
CA ASP A 473 -28.76 1.30 15.77
C ASP A 473 -28.26 2.72 16.03
N VAL A 474 -26.95 2.93 16.13
CA VAL A 474 -26.34 4.26 16.23
C VAL A 474 -26.65 5.11 14.99
N ILE A 475 -26.52 4.55 13.78
CA ILE A 475 -26.84 5.26 12.53
C ILE A 475 -28.33 5.64 12.49
N ASN A 476 -29.23 4.75 12.89
CA ASN A 476 -30.67 5.02 12.99
C ASN A 476 -31.00 6.10 14.03
N GLN A 477 -30.39 6.04 15.22
CA GLN A 477 -30.56 7.07 16.26
C GLN A 477 -30.09 8.45 15.78
N VAL A 478 -28.99 8.49 15.02
CA VAL A 478 -28.51 9.73 14.41
C VAL A 478 -29.51 10.22 13.37
N GLU A 479 -29.88 9.43 12.36
CA GLU A 479 -30.83 9.85 11.31
C GLU A 479 -32.17 10.34 11.90
N ASN A 480 -32.78 9.58 12.81
CA ASN A 480 -34.03 9.93 13.48
C ASN A 480 -33.96 11.25 14.27
N ALA A 481 -32.79 11.62 14.79
CA ALA A 481 -32.60 12.89 15.51
C ALA A 481 -32.67 14.12 14.59
N PHE A 482 -32.49 13.94 13.27
CA PHE A 482 -32.62 14.99 12.26
C PHE A 482 -33.94 14.92 11.46
N GLU A 483 -34.63 13.78 11.43
CA GLU A 483 -35.91 13.61 10.72
C GLU A 483 -37.17 14.06 11.50
N CYS A 484 -37.02 14.52 12.75
CA CYS A 484 -38.13 14.75 13.69
C CYS A 484 -39.27 15.65 13.13
N PRO A 485 -40.47 15.13 12.81
CA PRO A 485 -41.48 15.87 12.08
C PRO A 485 -42.62 16.34 13.00
N HIS A 486 -42.51 17.56 13.55
CA HIS A 486 -43.66 18.44 13.86
C HIS A 486 -43.21 19.77 14.46
N GLY A 487 -43.45 20.87 13.73
CA GLY A 487 -43.99 22.15 14.23
C GLY A 487 -43.26 22.98 15.29
N GLN A 488 -42.34 22.43 16.07
CA GLN A 488 -41.50 23.15 17.01
C GLN A 488 -40.05 23.10 16.53
N VAL A 489 -39.59 24.24 16.03
CA VAL A 489 -38.17 24.55 16.02
C VAL A 489 -37.69 24.56 17.47
N ARG A 490 -37.21 23.41 17.96
CA ARG A 490 -36.20 23.43 19.01
C ARG A 490 -34.97 24.04 18.36
N SER A 491 -34.81 25.36 18.53
CA SER A 491 -33.48 25.91 18.54
C SER A 491 -32.77 25.24 19.72
N LEU A 492 -31.98 24.21 19.41
CA LEU A 492 -30.60 24.29 19.85
C LEU A 492 -30.14 25.67 19.38
N ASP A 493 -29.91 26.59 20.33
CA ASP A 493 -29.43 27.95 20.06
C ASP A 493 -28.00 27.89 19.51
N ILE A 494 -27.88 27.38 18.29
CA ILE A 494 -26.76 27.51 17.39
C ILE A 494 -26.98 28.84 16.67
N ASN A 495 -27.02 29.90 17.46
CA ASN A 495 -27.12 31.25 16.96
C ASN A 495 -25.75 31.57 16.34
N TYR A 496 -25.59 31.30 15.04
CA TYR A 496 -24.43 31.70 14.25
C TYR A 496 -24.43 33.23 14.09
N GLY A 497 -24.14 33.91 15.20
CA GLY A 497 -24.03 35.34 15.32
C GLY A 497 -22.86 35.84 14.49
N THR A 498 -23.13 36.18 13.23
CA THR A 498 -22.16 36.72 12.28
C THR A 498 -21.79 38.15 12.67
N ARG A 499 -21.02 38.33 13.75
CA ARG A 499 -20.32 39.57 14.12
C ARG A 499 -19.35 39.38 15.31
N ALA A 500 -18.18 38.84 15.03
CA ALA A 500 -16.97 39.07 15.84
C ALA A 500 -15.82 39.42 14.89
N ARG A 501 -15.56 40.72 14.69
CA ARG A 501 -14.35 41.17 14.00
C ARG A 501 -13.16 40.99 14.95
N ALA A 502 -12.13 40.30 14.46
CA ALA A 502 -10.72 40.40 14.87
C ALA A 502 -10.41 40.48 16.39
N VAL A 503 -9.91 39.38 16.96
CA VAL A 503 -8.50 39.26 17.39
C VAL A 503 -8.08 37.77 17.33
N PHE A 504 -7.19 37.42 16.40
CA PHE A 504 -6.30 36.26 16.52
C PHE A 504 -5.01 36.59 15.76
N PRO A 505 -3.82 36.57 16.40
CA PRO A 505 -2.56 36.79 15.72
C PRO A 505 -2.05 35.50 15.05
N ASN A 506 -1.57 35.64 13.82
CA ASN A 506 -0.64 34.78 13.08
C ASN A 506 -0.35 33.36 13.65
N VAL A 507 -0.97 32.36 13.03
CA VAL A 507 -0.36 31.02 12.89
C VAL A 507 -0.14 30.76 11.40
N ILE A 508 1.10 30.42 11.06
CA ILE A 508 1.60 30.29 9.68
C ILE A 508 0.96 29.07 9.00
N PRO A 509 0.55 29.15 7.71
CA PRO A 509 0.03 27.99 6.99
C PRO A 509 1.14 26.96 6.72
N CYS A 510 0.98 25.73 7.21
CA CYS A 510 1.83 24.61 6.81
C CYS A 510 1.48 24.16 5.38
N ASP A 511 2.46 24.31 4.49
CA ASP A 511 2.38 24.00 3.06
C ASP A 511 2.27 22.47 2.82
N THR A 512 1.07 21.95 2.55
CA THR A 512 0.86 20.52 2.24
C THR A 512 1.14 20.19 0.77
N ARG A 513 2.41 20.35 0.36
CA ARG A 513 2.94 19.67 -0.83
C ARG A 513 3.53 18.30 -0.46
N VAL A 514 2.69 17.27 -0.42
CA VAL A 514 3.17 15.88 -0.24
C VAL A 514 2.69 14.96 -1.36
N MET A 515 3.67 14.49 -2.11
CA MET A 515 3.75 13.25 -2.91
C MET A 515 2.45 12.58 -3.38
N GLN A 516 2.24 12.62 -4.69
CA GLN A 516 1.46 11.59 -5.40
C GLN A 516 2.14 10.22 -5.23
N SER A 517 1.51 9.33 -4.47
CA SER A 517 1.98 7.95 -4.28
C SER A 517 1.71 7.08 -5.52
N PRO A 518 2.62 6.14 -5.90
CA PRO A 518 2.41 5.25 -7.06
C PRO A 518 1.22 4.28 -6.96
N LEU A 519 0.53 4.22 -5.81
CA LEU A 519 -0.59 3.30 -5.55
C LEU A 519 -1.82 3.54 -6.45
N HIS A 520 -2.01 4.75 -7.00
CA HIS A 520 -3.17 5.06 -7.85
C HIS A 520 -3.26 4.22 -9.14
N HIS A 521 -2.16 3.66 -9.63
CA HIS A 521 -2.18 2.81 -10.83
C HIS A 521 -2.78 1.42 -10.58
N TRP A 522 -2.65 0.89 -9.36
CA TRP A 522 -3.14 -0.45 -9.00
C TRP A 522 -4.65 -0.48 -8.84
N HIS A 523 -5.24 0.56 -8.25
CA HIS A 523 -6.69 0.63 -8.05
C HIS A 523 -7.44 0.71 -9.38
N ARG A 524 -6.99 1.55 -10.33
CA ARG A 524 -7.60 1.64 -11.67
C ARG A 524 -7.57 0.31 -12.43
N PHE A 525 -6.49 -0.47 -12.30
CA PHE A 525 -6.37 -1.75 -13.01
C PHE A 525 -7.27 -2.85 -12.43
N ALA A 526 -7.46 -2.88 -11.10
CA ALA A 526 -8.40 -3.79 -10.45
C ALA A 526 -9.86 -3.44 -10.80
N THR A 527 -10.25 -2.17 -10.68
CA THR A 527 -11.62 -1.71 -10.97
C THR A 527 -12.01 -1.92 -12.44
N GLN A 528 -11.10 -1.69 -13.41
CA GLN A 528 -11.39 -1.97 -14.82
C GLN A 528 -11.57 -3.47 -15.14
N LEU A 529 -10.98 -4.38 -14.36
CA LEU A 529 -11.15 -5.81 -14.56
C LEU A 529 -12.53 -6.29 -14.08
N VAL A 530 -13.00 -5.76 -12.94
CA VAL A 530 -14.33 -6.06 -12.37
C VAL A 530 -15.46 -5.51 -13.24
N ILE A 531 -15.35 -4.26 -13.71
CA ILE A 531 -16.37 -3.64 -14.59
C ILE A 531 -16.51 -4.43 -15.90
N ARG A 532 -15.40 -4.88 -16.50
CA ARG A 532 -15.44 -5.68 -17.74
C ARG A 532 -16.01 -7.10 -17.57
N THR A 533 -16.03 -7.66 -16.37
CA THR A 533 -16.72 -8.94 -16.11
C THR A 533 -18.22 -8.76 -15.89
N SER A 534 -18.68 -7.67 -15.26
CA SER A 534 -20.12 -7.41 -15.10
C SER A 534 -20.79 -7.06 -16.43
N CYS A 535 -20.18 -6.23 -17.28
CA CYS A 535 -20.77 -5.82 -18.56
C CYS A 535 -20.84 -6.93 -19.64
N ARG A 536 -20.35 -8.16 -19.36
CA ARG A 536 -20.46 -9.31 -20.29
C ARG A 536 -21.59 -10.29 -19.96
N ARG A 537 -22.36 -10.07 -18.88
CA ARG A 537 -23.56 -10.89 -18.56
C ARG A 537 -24.88 -10.31 -19.07
N ALA A 538 -24.86 -9.15 -19.73
CA ALA A 538 -26.04 -8.50 -20.28
C ALA A 538 -25.90 -8.28 -21.80
N HIS A 539 -25.88 -9.37 -22.57
CA HIS A 539 -26.37 -9.43 -23.97
C HIS A 539 -26.20 -10.84 -24.59
N LYS A 540 -27.35 -11.52 -24.77
CA LYS A 540 -27.75 -12.39 -25.91
C LYS A 540 -28.42 -13.71 -25.45
N PRO A 541 -29.44 -14.13 -26.21
CA PRO A 541 -30.72 -13.46 -26.40
C PRO A 541 -31.63 -13.68 -25.18
#